data_AF-A0A8J4XW82-F1
#
_entry.id   AF-A0A8J4XW82-F1
#
_cell.length_a   1.000
_cell.length_b   1.000
_cell.length_c   1.000
_cell.angle_alpha   90.00
_cell.angle_beta   90.00
_cell.angle_gamma   90.00
#
_symmetry.space_group_name_H-M   'P 1'
#
loop_
_entity.id
_entity.type
_entity.pdbx_description
1 polymer ?
#
loop_
_entity_poly.entity_id
_entity_poly.type
_entity_poly.pdbx_seq_one_letter_code
_entity_poly.pdbx_strand_id
1 'polypeptide(L)'
;MAQITVDCQEFQMLERFTVVIYDKTSPLVSVNEARKELFCQKNRTMENIPPTQQALLQHTKRAVYQAGIWTTCHQAQQQTPTAEGCGWTLDAETKSWVPVWSSQPAAAKAVSELVKCACKSAAGCGGRCSCKKASWKCTELCSCKCEK
;
A
#
# COMPACT_ATOMS: atom_id res chain seq x y z
N MET A 1 -19.67 14.92 4.89
CA MET A 1 -18.97 14.20 3.80
C MET A 1 -19.11 12.70 4.06
N ALA A 2 -19.44 11.90 3.06
CA ALA A 2 -19.53 10.44 3.21
C ALA A 2 -18.19 9.89 3.74
N GLN A 3 -18.24 9.09 4.79
CA GLN A 3 -17.04 8.50 5.37
C GLN A 3 -16.55 7.36 4.48
N ILE A 4 -15.45 7.59 3.75
CA ILE A 4 -14.80 6.53 2.97
C ILE A 4 -14.06 5.61 3.94
N THR A 5 -14.42 4.33 3.88
CA THR A 5 -13.83 3.23 4.65
C THR A 5 -13.34 2.14 3.69
N VAL A 6 -12.54 1.20 4.19
CA VAL A 6 -12.01 0.10 3.35
C VAL A 6 -13.11 -0.83 2.84
N ASP A 7 -14.24 -0.90 3.56
CA ASP A 7 -15.33 -1.82 3.25
C ASP A 7 -16.35 -1.22 2.28
N CYS A 8 -16.27 0.08 1.98
CA CYS A 8 -17.23 0.73 1.08
C CYS A 8 -16.92 0.41 -0.40
N GLN A 9 -17.99 0.29 -1.19
CA GLN A 9 -17.89 -0.09 -2.60
C GLN A 9 -17.03 0.89 -3.41
N GLU A 10 -17.13 2.19 -3.11
CA GLU A 10 -16.35 3.23 -3.76
C GLU A 10 -14.85 3.03 -3.54
N PHE A 11 -14.45 2.65 -2.33
CA PHE A 11 -13.05 2.40 -2.02
C PHE A 11 -12.52 1.14 -2.71
N GLN A 12 -13.33 0.08 -2.78
CA GLN A 12 -12.97 -1.14 -3.51
C GLN A 12 -12.78 -0.90 -5.01
N MET A 13 -13.62 -0.04 -5.61
CA MET A 13 -13.43 0.40 -7.00
C MET A 13 -12.12 1.19 -7.18
N LEU A 14 -11.79 2.05 -6.22
CA LEU A 14 -10.51 2.78 -6.22
C LEU A 14 -9.30 1.85 -6.03
N GLU A 15 -9.40 0.82 -5.19
CA GLU A 15 -8.37 -0.21 -5.09
C GLU A 15 -8.15 -0.87 -6.45
N ARG A 16 -9.23 -1.35 -7.09
CA ARG A 16 -9.13 -1.98 -8.40
C ARG A 16 -8.51 -1.05 -9.44
N PHE A 17 -8.96 0.21 -9.48
CA PHE A 17 -8.40 1.22 -10.37
C PHE A 17 -6.90 1.43 -10.13
N THR A 18 -6.49 1.50 -8.86
CA THR A 18 -5.07 1.65 -8.49
C THR A 18 -4.27 0.43 -8.92
N VAL A 19 -4.77 -0.80 -8.76
CA VAL A 19 -4.10 -2.00 -9.28
C VAL A 19 -3.85 -1.87 -10.78
N VAL A 20 -4.85 -1.46 -11.56
CA VAL A 20 -4.75 -1.32 -13.03
C VAL A 20 -3.72 -0.26 -13.45
N ILE A 21 -3.55 0.82 -12.67
CA ILE A 21 -2.51 1.83 -12.95
C ILE A 21 -1.11 1.20 -12.94
N TYR A 22 -0.84 0.34 -11.96
CA TYR A 22 0.48 -0.30 -11.83
C TYR A 22 0.60 -1.55 -12.71
N ASP A 23 -0.47 -2.32 -12.88
CA ASP A 23 -0.48 -3.50 -13.73
C ASP A 23 -1.86 -3.73 -14.36
N LYS A 24 -1.99 -3.28 -15.62
CA LYS A 24 -3.21 -3.41 -16.42
C LYS A 24 -3.65 -4.86 -16.64
N THR A 25 -2.72 -5.80 -16.55
CA THR A 25 -2.99 -7.24 -16.77
C THR A 25 -3.34 -7.97 -15.49
N SER A 26 -3.15 -7.35 -14.33
CA SER A 26 -3.41 -7.99 -13.05
C SER A 26 -4.92 -8.20 -12.84
N PRO A 27 -5.36 -9.43 -12.51
CA PRO A 27 -6.74 -9.73 -12.16
C PRO A 27 -7.06 -9.34 -10.71
N LEU A 28 -6.05 -8.93 -9.93
CA LEU A 28 -6.20 -8.65 -8.51
C LEU A 28 -7.04 -7.39 -8.28
N VAL A 29 -7.79 -7.43 -7.19
CA VAL A 29 -8.64 -6.32 -6.73
C VAL A 29 -7.94 -5.54 -5.61
N SER A 30 -7.29 -6.24 -4.68
CA SER A 30 -6.61 -5.60 -3.55
C SER A 30 -5.26 -5.01 -3.95
N VAL A 31 -5.00 -3.77 -3.53
CA VAL A 31 -3.67 -3.16 -3.72
C VAL A 31 -2.59 -3.85 -2.91
N ASN A 32 -2.93 -4.47 -1.77
CA ASN A 32 -1.95 -5.19 -0.95
C ASN A 32 -1.50 -6.49 -1.63
N GLU A 33 -2.44 -7.24 -2.23
CA GLU A 33 -2.13 -8.45 -2.99
C GLU A 33 -1.31 -8.11 -4.23
N ALA A 34 -1.73 -7.09 -4.99
CA ALA A 34 -0.99 -6.62 -6.16
C ALA A 34 0.42 -6.14 -5.78
N ARG A 35 0.54 -5.38 -4.68
CA ARG A 35 1.84 -4.94 -4.15
C ARG A 35 2.74 -6.14 -3.84
N LYS A 36 2.22 -7.18 -3.18
CA LYS A 36 2.95 -8.42 -2.88
C LYS A 36 3.38 -9.14 -4.16
N GLU A 37 2.48 -9.34 -5.13
CA GLU A 37 2.77 -10.01 -6.39
C GLU A 37 3.87 -9.27 -7.17
N LEU A 38 3.67 -7.97 -7.37
CA LEU A 38 4.59 -7.14 -8.16
C LEU A 38 5.99 -7.08 -7.53
N PHE A 39 6.06 -7.02 -6.20
CA PHE A 39 7.32 -7.01 -5.48
C PHE A 39 8.01 -8.40 -5.50
N CYS A 40 7.30 -9.45 -5.08
CA CYS A 40 7.90 -10.77 -4.89
C CYS A 40 8.15 -11.53 -6.20
N GLN A 41 7.20 -11.46 -7.13
CA GLN A 41 7.17 -12.32 -8.32
C GLN A 41 7.61 -11.58 -9.58
N LYS A 42 7.26 -10.29 -9.71
CA LYS A 42 7.68 -9.45 -10.86
C LYS A 42 8.91 -8.59 -10.58
N ASN A 43 9.48 -8.70 -9.37
CA ASN A 43 10.74 -8.06 -8.95
C ASN A 43 10.77 -6.55 -9.22
N ARG A 44 9.61 -5.88 -9.06
CA ARG A 44 9.49 -4.43 -9.24
C ARG A 44 10.03 -3.69 -8.03
N THR A 45 10.58 -2.50 -8.26
CA THR A 45 11.08 -1.62 -7.19
C THR A 45 9.92 -1.02 -6.39
N MET A 46 10.22 -0.49 -5.21
CA MET A 46 9.21 0.02 -4.26
C MET A 46 8.40 1.19 -4.81
N GLU A 47 8.97 1.96 -5.74
CA GLU A 47 8.34 3.09 -6.43
C GLU A 47 7.38 2.61 -7.54
N ASN A 48 7.57 1.38 -8.03
CA ASN A 48 6.86 0.80 -9.16
C ASN A 48 5.81 -0.26 -8.75
N ILE A 49 5.36 -0.19 -7.50
CA ILE A 49 4.31 -1.04 -6.93
C ILE A 49 3.21 -0.18 -6.28
N PRO A 50 1.95 -0.66 -6.26
CA PRO A 50 0.83 0.07 -5.65
C PRO A 50 1.10 0.50 -4.20
N PRO A 51 0.51 1.62 -3.73
CA PRO A 51 0.54 1.95 -2.31
C PRO A 51 -0.08 0.83 -1.45
N THR A 52 0.18 0.84 -0.14
CA THR A 52 -0.58 -0.01 0.78
C THR A 52 -2.03 0.46 0.83
N GLN A 53 -2.96 -0.45 1.16
CA GLN A 53 -4.39 -0.11 1.27
C GLN A 53 -4.63 1.06 2.24
N GLN A 54 -3.88 1.11 3.35
CA GLN A 54 -3.99 2.21 4.33
C GLN A 54 -3.47 3.54 3.77
N ALA A 55 -2.37 3.54 3.02
CA ALA A 55 -1.88 4.75 2.37
C ALA A 55 -2.84 5.24 1.28
N LEU A 56 -3.42 4.32 0.50
CA LEU A 56 -4.46 4.64 -0.47
C LEU A 56 -5.69 5.23 0.22
N LEU A 57 -6.16 4.66 1.33
CA LEU A 57 -7.29 5.18 2.10
C LEU A 57 -7.05 6.63 2.54
N GLN A 58 -5.88 6.93 3.11
CA GLN A 58 -5.56 8.29 3.52
C GLN A 58 -5.48 9.25 2.32
N HIS A 59 -4.91 8.79 1.20
CA HIS A 59 -4.88 9.58 -0.04
C HIS A 59 -6.30 9.87 -0.55
N THR A 60 -7.16 8.87 -0.60
CA THR A 60 -8.56 9.03 -1.03
C THR A 60 -9.30 10.02 -0.13
N LYS A 61 -9.13 9.95 1.20
CA LYS A 61 -9.73 10.91 2.13
C LYS A 61 -9.31 12.35 1.82
N ARG A 62 -8.03 12.58 1.53
CA ARG A 62 -7.53 13.90 1.14
C ARG A 62 -8.11 14.37 -0.19
N ALA A 63 -8.14 13.49 -1.19
CA ALA A 63 -8.68 13.80 -2.51
C ALA A 63 -10.17 14.18 -2.44
N VAL A 64 -10.96 13.44 -1.66
CA VAL A 64 -12.39 13.71 -1.45
C VAL A 64 -12.62 15.02 -0.70
N TYR A 65 -11.81 15.30 0.33
CA TYR A 65 -11.86 16.58 1.04
C TYR A 65 -11.59 17.76 0.09
N GLN A 66 -10.53 17.66 -0.72
CA GLN A 66 -10.16 18.69 -1.69
C GLN A 66 -11.23 18.88 -2.77
N ALA A 67 -11.76 17.78 -3.31
CA ALA A 67 -12.86 17.83 -4.27
C ALA A 67 -14.12 18.49 -3.66
N GLY A 68 -14.41 18.21 -2.39
CA GLY A 68 -15.53 18.82 -1.66
C GLY A 68 -15.42 20.35 -1.51
N ILE A 69 -14.20 20.89 -1.38
CA ILE A 69 -13.97 22.35 -1.39
C ILE A 69 -14.16 22.93 -2.79
N TRP A 70 -13.69 22.20 -3.80
CA TRP A 70 -13.77 22.66 -5.19
C TRP A 70 -15.19 22.67 -5.73
N THR A 71 -16.06 21.75 -5.32
CA THR A 71 -17.47 21.75 -5.76
C THR A 71 -18.25 22.98 -5.29
N THR A 72 -17.79 23.64 -4.23
CA THR A 72 -18.40 24.87 -3.72
C THR A 72 -17.74 26.15 -4.24
N CYS A 73 -16.84 26.08 -5.24
CA CYS A 73 -15.98 27.21 -5.66
C CYS A 73 -16.72 28.48 -6.10
N HIS A 74 -18.00 28.35 -6.45
CA HIS A 74 -18.89 29.44 -6.85
C HIS A 74 -19.39 30.27 -5.67
N GLN A 75 -19.21 29.81 -4.42
CA GLN A 75 -19.64 30.52 -3.22
C GLN A 75 -18.54 31.51 -2.79
N ALA A 76 -18.87 32.80 -2.72
CA ALA A 76 -17.91 33.86 -2.37
C ALA A 76 -17.28 33.66 -0.98
N GLN A 77 -18.03 33.11 -0.03
CA GLN A 77 -17.54 32.78 1.31
C GLN A 77 -17.86 31.32 1.62
N GLN A 78 -16.95 30.42 1.20
CA GLN A 78 -17.09 28.99 1.43
C GLN A 78 -16.95 28.65 2.91
N GLN A 79 -17.81 27.76 3.41
CA GLN A 79 -17.60 27.12 4.70
C GLN A 79 -16.68 25.90 4.51
N THR A 80 -15.41 26.07 4.82
CA THR A 80 -14.42 24.97 4.71
C THR A 80 -14.54 24.04 5.92
N PRO A 81 -14.82 22.74 5.72
CA PRO A 81 -14.82 21.78 6.82
C PRO A 81 -13.41 21.60 7.38
N THR A 82 -13.28 21.08 8.61
CA THR A 82 -11.95 20.75 9.16
C THR A 82 -11.24 19.68 8.31
N ALA A 83 -9.93 19.83 8.15
CA ALA A 83 -9.09 18.84 7.47
C ALA A 83 -8.80 17.61 8.35
N GLU A 84 -8.96 17.74 9.68
CA GLU A 84 -8.71 16.66 10.63
C GLU A 84 -9.56 15.43 10.31
N GLY A 85 -8.93 14.25 10.31
CA GLY A 85 -9.60 12.99 9.97
C GLY A 85 -9.84 12.79 8.47
N CYS A 86 -9.65 13.82 7.64
CA CYS A 86 -9.72 13.74 6.17
C CYS A 86 -8.34 13.43 5.55
N GLY A 87 -7.55 12.60 6.24
CA GLY A 87 -6.18 12.28 5.85
C GLY A 87 -5.15 13.36 6.17
N TRP A 88 -5.52 14.31 7.03
CA TRP A 88 -4.66 15.32 7.64
C TRP A 88 -4.75 15.26 9.17
N THR A 89 -3.68 15.70 9.81
CA THR A 89 -3.60 15.93 11.27
C THR A 89 -2.90 17.25 11.52
N LEU A 90 -3.19 17.90 12.65
CA LEU A 90 -2.48 19.11 13.06
C LEU A 90 -1.17 18.73 13.72
N ASP A 91 -0.07 19.27 13.22
CA ASP A 91 1.22 19.13 13.87
C ASP A 91 1.26 19.98 15.15
N ALA A 92 1.62 19.35 16.28
CA ALA A 92 1.51 19.99 17.59
C ALA A 92 2.50 21.15 17.77
N GLU A 93 3.66 21.09 17.12
CA GLU A 93 4.75 22.05 17.25
C GLU A 93 4.56 23.22 16.28
N THR A 94 4.43 22.92 15.00
CA THR A 94 4.35 23.90 13.92
C THR A 94 2.95 24.46 13.70
N LYS A 95 1.93 23.89 14.36
CA LYS A 95 0.50 24.22 14.18
C LYS A 95 0.06 24.16 12.71
N SER A 96 0.74 23.35 11.91
CA SER A 96 0.49 23.21 10.48
C SER A 96 -0.23 21.90 10.17
N TRP A 97 -1.09 21.89 9.15
CA TRP A 97 -1.71 20.66 8.66
C TRP A 97 -0.67 19.80 7.95
N VAL A 98 -0.46 18.60 8.45
CA VAL A 98 0.44 17.60 7.85
C VAL A 98 -0.34 16.36 7.42
N PRO A 99 0.03 15.74 6.29
CA PRO A 99 -0.70 14.59 5.79
C PRO A 99 -0.47 13.36 6.67
N VAL A 100 -1.53 12.63 6.94
CA VAL A 100 -1.44 11.27 7.48
C VAL A 100 -1.09 10.33 6.33
N TRP A 101 0.14 9.84 6.29
CA TRP A 101 0.61 8.99 5.19
C TRP A 101 0.09 7.55 5.27
N SER A 102 0.04 6.98 6.47
CA SER A 102 -0.41 5.62 6.74
C SER A 102 -0.74 5.49 8.23
N SER A 103 -1.68 4.60 8.58
CA SER A 103 -1.95 4.17 9.95
C SER A 103 -1.05 3.01 10.40
N GLN A 104 -0.30 2.39 9.47
CA GLN A 104 0.62 1.30 9.75
C GLN A 104 2.01 1.81 10.12
N PRO A 105 2.74 1.10 11.01
CA PRO A 105 4.13 1.41 11.29
C PRO A 105 4.98 1.30 10.02
N ALA A 106 6.05 2.11 9.95
CA ALA A 106 7.02 2.01 8.87
C ALA A 106 7.56 0.57 8.77
N ALA A 107 7.67 0.05 7.55
CA ALA A 107 8.08 -1.33 7.30
C ALA A 107 9.41 -1.70 8.00
N ALA A 108 10.35 -0.77 8.07
CA ALA A 108 11.64 -0.95 8.76
C ALA A 108 11.50 -1.27 10.27
N LYS A 109 10.37 -0.89 10.89
CA LYS A 109 10.07 -1.17 12.30
C LYS A 109 9.27 -2.46 12.49
N ALA A 110 8.75 -3.06 11.41
CA ALA A 110 7.78 -4.15 11.47
C ALA A 110 8.23 -5.44 10.75
N VAL A 111 9.28 -5.41 9.94
CA VAL A 111 9.68 -6.54 9.08
C VAL A 111 11.15 -6.89 9.30
N SER A 112 11.42 -8.19 9.48
CA SER A 112 12.76 -8.78 9.48
C SER A 112 13.42 -8.70 8.09
N GLU A 113 14.74 -8.84 8.03
CA GLU A 113 15.50 -8.80 6.77
C GLU A 113 14.89 -9.74 5.71
N LEU A 114 14.62 -9.20 4.52
CA LEU A 114 14.05 -9.95 3.40
C LEU A 114 15.09 -10.92 2.81
N VAL A 115 15.02 -12.20 3.21
CA VAL A 115 15.92 -13.23 2.68
C VAL A 115 15.32 -13.88 1.43
N LYS A 116 15.97 -13.69 0.28
CA LYS A 116 15.69 -14.40 -0.98
C LYS A 116 16.75 -15.46 -1.23
N CYS A 117 16.34 -16.70 -1.49
CA CYS A 117 17.27 -17.73 -1.96
C CYS A 117 17.44 -17.70 -3.48
N ALA A 118 18.63 -18.10 -3.93
CA ALA A 118 18.95 -18.30 -5.35
C ALA A 118 18.87 -19.79 -5.75
N CYS A 119 18.13 -20.61 -4.99
CA CYS A 119 18.04 -22.04 -5.24
C CYS A 119 17.26 -22.32 -6.52
N LYS A 120 17.86 -23.13 -7.42
CA LYS A 120 17.26 -23.55 -8.71
C LYS A 120 16.81 -25.02 -8.71
N SER A 121 17.03 -25.74 -7.61
CA SER A 121 16.78 -27.18 -7.50
C SER A 121 15.29 -27.51 -7.62
N ALA A 122 14.96 -28.46 -8.49
CA ALA A 122 13.63 -29.05 -8.58
C ALA A 122 13.30 -29.96 -7.38
N ALA A 123 14.32 -30.57 -6.75
CA ALA A 123 14.19 -31.44 -5.59
C ALA A 123 14.05 -30.68 -4.25
N GLY A 124 13.91 -29.34 -4.29
CA GLY A 124 13.77 -28.49 -3.12
C GLY A 124 15.07 -27.86 -2.62
N CYS A 125 14.93 -26.98 -1.61
CA CYS A 125 16.04 -26.24 -1.03
C CYS A 125 16.84 -27.10 -0.05
N GLY A 126 18.15 -27.25 -0.27
CA GLY A 126 19.08 -27.96 0.64
C GLY A 126 19.84 -27.03 1.60
N GLY A 127 20.89 -27.55 2.26
CA GLY A 127 21.68 -26.81 3.26
C GLY A 127 22.43 -25.56 2.74
N ARG A 128 22.53 -25.38 1.42
CA ARG A 128 23.08 -24.16 0.80
C ARG A 128 22.06 -23.02 0.63
N CYS A 129 20.78 -23.26 0.91
CA CYS A 129 19.74 -22.25 0.80
C CYS A 129 19.93 -21.13 1.84
N SER A 130 19.96 -19.87 1.40
CA SER A 130 20.09 -18.72 2.31
C SER A 130 18.93 -18.62 3.29
N CYS A 131 17.69 -18.91 2.86
CA CYS A 131 16.54 -18.93 3.77
C CYS A 131 16.72 -19.97 4.87
N LYS A 132 17.11 -21.20 4.53
CA LYS A 132 17.38 -22.25 5.52
C LYS A 132 18.54 -21.90 6.46
N LYS A 133 19.61 -21.30 5.94
CA LYS A 133 20.74 -20.83 6.76
C LYS A 133 20.34 -19.75 7.76
N ALA A 134 19.38 -18.92 7.39
CA ALA A 134 18.81 -17.91 8.27
C ALA A 134 17.73 -18.48 9.21
N SER A 135 17.41 -19.78 9.13
CA SER A 135 16.32 -20.45 9.86
C SER A 135 14.91 -19.99 9.47
N TRP A 136 14.72 -19.53 8.23
CA TRP A 136 13.42 -19.14 7.67
C TRP A 136 12.93 -20.14 6.62
N LYS A 137 11.60 -20.25 6.51
CA LYS A 137 10.98 -20.85 5.32
C LYS A 137 11.25 -19.98 4.09
N CYS A 138 11.32 -20.60 2.92
CA CYS A 138 11.36 -19.82 1.69
C CYS A 138 10.01 -19.12 1.53
N THR A 139 10.00 -17.89 1.02
CA THR A 139 8.76 -17.12 0.86
C THR A 139 8.42 -16.96 -0.61
N GLU A 140 7.32 -16.27 -0.91
CA GLU A 140 6.98 -15.86 -2.28
C GLU A 140 8.07 -15.03 -2.98
N LEU A 141 9.01 -14.45 -2.22
CA LEU A 141 10.18 -13.75 -2.76
C LEU A 141 11.17 -14.71 -3.44
N CYS A 142 11.15 -15.99 -3.04
CA CYS A 142 12.03 -17.03 -3.57
C CYS A 142 11.46 -17.64 -4.86
N SER A 143 12.33 -17.85 -5.84
CA SER A 143 12.00 -18.55 -7.08
C SER A 143 12.15 -20.08 -6.98
N CYS A 144 12.47 -20.62 -5.80
CA CYS A 144 12.49 -22.08 -5.57
C CYS A 144 11.08 -22.66 -5.74
N LYS A 145 10.99 -23.94 -6.11
CA LYS A 145 9.74 -24.72 -6.06
C LYS A 145 9.58 -25.47 -4.73
N CYS A 146 10.20 -24.97 -3.68
CA CYS A 146 10.13 -25.55 -2.35
C CYS A 146 8.87 -25.06 -1.63
N GLU A 147 8.44 -25.78 -0.58
CA GLU A 147 7.30 -25.38 0.24
C GLU A 147 7.55 -23.99 0.86
N LYS A 148 6.57 -23.09 0.72
CA LYS A 148 6.65 -21.68 1.13
C LYS A 148 5.82 -21.43 2.39
#